data_AF-A0A2V6CAI5-F1
#
_entry.id   AF-A0A2V6CAI5-F1
#
_cell.length_a   1.000
_cell.length_b   1.000
_cell.length_c   1.000
_cell.angle_alpha   90.00
_cell.angle_beta   90.00
_cell.angle_gamma   90.00
#
_symmetry.space_group_name_H-M   'P 1'
#
loop_
_entity.id
_entity.type
_entity.pdbx_description
1 polymer ?
#
loop_
_entity_poly.entity_id
_entity_poly.type
_entity_poly.pdbx_seq_one_letter_code
_entity_poly.pdbx_strand_id
1 'polypeptide(L)'
;EHRHYIGQNGERMQTFCDALLGVFAKRQALIHAWCVLPNHYHALIETREILAVLADLGRMHGRLSFEWNGEELTRGRTGLVRRGGALHAERRAFLGDDELRPQ
;
A
#
# COMPACT_ATOMS: atom_id res chain seq x y z
N GLU A 1 15.30 -13.81 -6.73
CA GLU A 1 13.96 -13.91 -7.34
C GLU A 1 12.90 -13.26 -6.45
N HIS A 2 11.92 -12.56 -7.05
CA HIS A 2 10.80 -11.94 -6.35
C HIS A 2 9.79 -13.02 -5.91
N ARG A 3 9.75 -13.36 -4.63
CA ARG A 3 8.83 -14.37 -4.09
C ARG A 3 7.38 -13.87 -4.05
N HIS A 4 6.44 -14.73 -4.41
CA HIS A 4 5.01 -14.45 -4.48
C HIS A 4 4.33 -14.56 -3.10
N TYR A 5 4.72 -13.71 -2.15
CA TYR A 5 4.18 -13.78 -0.78
C TYR A 5 2.71 -13.36 -0.69
N ILE A 6 2.32 -12.33 -1.46
CA ILE A 6 0.94 -11.82 -1.51
C ILE A 6 0.06 -12.83 -2.28
N GLY A 7 0.54 -13.30 -3.43
CA GLY A 7 -0.17 -14.23 -4.31
C GLY A 7 0.02 -15.70 -3.98
N GLN A 8 0.30 -16.05 -2.73
CA GLN A 8 0.50 -17.44 -2.33
C GLN A 8 -0.80 -18.26 -2.48
N ASN A 9 -1.95 -17.62 -2.26
CA ASN A 9 -3.30 -18.11 -2.57
C ASN A 9 -4.27 -16.91 -2.73
N GLY A 10 -5.49 -17.17 -3.19
CA GLY A 10 -6.50 -16.13 -3.41
C GLY A 10 -6.96 -15.42 -2.12
N GLU A 11 -7.01 -16.13 -1.00
CA GLU A 11 -7.41 -15.58 0.29
C GLU A 11 -6.41 -14.54 0.82
N ARG A 12 -5.10 -14.80 0.67
CA ARG A 12 -4.06 -13.83 1.00
C ARG A 12 -4.10 -12.60 0.11
N MET A 13 -4.35 -12.78 -1.19
CA MET A 13 -4.53 -11.63 -2.09
C MET A 13 -5.73 -10.80 -1.66
N GLN A 14 -6.87 -11.43 -1.35
CA GLN A 14 -8.07 -10.73 -0.89
C GLN A 14 -7.82 -9.99 0.43
N THR A 15 -7.20 -10.65 1.42
CA THR A 15 -6.85 -10.06 2.71
C THR A 15 -5.91 -8.86 2.54
N PHE A 16 -4.96 -8.94 1.61
CA PHE A 16 -4.07 -7.84 1.28
C PHE A 16 -4.83 -6.67 0.63
N CYS A 17 -5.72 -6.95 -0.32
CA CYS A 17 -6.57 -5.94 -0.96
C CYS A 17 -7.42 -5.20 0.09
N ASP A 18 -8.10 -5.94 0.97
CA ASP A 18 -8.97 -5.35 2.00
C ASP A 18 -8.18 -4.48 2.98
N ALA A 19 -7.01 -4.95 3.41
CA ALA A 19 -6.13 -4.19 4.27
C ALA A 19 -5.61 -2.91 3.59
N LEU A 20 -5.23 -3.00 2.31
CA LEU A 20 -4.74 -1.87 1.52
C LEU A 20 -5.82 -0.79 1.35
N LEU A 21 -7.03 -1.20 0.93
CA LEU A 21 -8.17 -0.30 0.79
C LEU A 21 -8.58 0.30 2.15
N GLY A 22 -8.49 -0.46 3.23
CA GLY A 22 -8.73 0.01 4.59
C GLY A 22 -7.79 1.14 5.00
N VAL A 23 -6.50 1.08 4.62
CA VAL A 23 -5.55 2.18 4.89
C VAL A 23 -5.96 3.46 4.15
N PHE A 24 -6.34 3.34 2.88
CA PHE A 24 -6.75 4.51 2.08
C PHE A 24 -8.07 5.11 2.60
N ALA A 25 -9.06 4.27 2.91
CA ALA A 25 -10.34 4.70 3.46
C ALA A 25 -10.17 5.43 4.81
N LYS A 26 -9.36 4.87 5.72
CA LYS A 26 -9.07 5.49 7.03
C LYS A 26 -8.44 6.87 6.90
N ARG A 27 -7.64 7.10 5.85
CA ARG A 27 -6.95 8.37 5.58
C ARG A 27 -7.72 9.28 4.63
N GLN A 28 -8.95 8.91 4.28
CA GLN A 28 -9.78 9.63 3.32
C GLN A 28 -9.02 9.92 2.01
N ALA A 29 -8.13 9.00 1.62
CA ALA A 29 -7.39 9.14 0.37
C ALA A 29 -8.31 8.79 -0.79
N LEU A 30 -8.39 9.68 -1.78
CA LEU A 30 -9.10 9.40 -3.02
C LEU A 30 -8.26 8.42 -3.85
N ILE A 31 -8.87 7.30 -4.24
CA ILE A 31 -8.20 6.27 -5.03
C ILE A 31 -8.53 6.48 -6.50
N HIS A 32 -7.52 6.80 -7.30
CA HIS A 32 -7.67 6.96 -8.75
C HIS A 32 -7.49 5.63 -9.49
N ALA A 33 -6.50 4.83 -9.06
CA ALA A 33 -6.23 3.51 -9.61
C ALA A 33 -5.41 2.67 -8.61
N TRP A 34 -5.53 1.35 -8.66
CA TRP A 34 -4.66 0.45 -7.90
C TRP A 34 -4.67 -0.96 -8.52
N CYS A 35 -3.62 -1.73 -8.26
CA CYS A 35 -3.55 -3.14 -8.61
C CYS A 35 -2.67 -3.90 -7.61
N VAL A 36 -3.00 -5.17 -7.38
CA VAL A 36 -2.22 -6.08 -6.54
C VAL A 36 -1.73 -7.23 -7.41
N LEU A 37 -0.41 -7.40 -7.42
CA LEU A 37 0.28 -8.51 -8.07
C LEU A 37 0.74 -9.51 -7.01
N PRO A 38 1.06 -10.77 -7.38
CA PRO A 38 1.52 -11.78 -6.44
C PRO A 38 2.74 -11.40 -5.58
N ASN A 39 3.55 -10.45 -6.04
CA ASN A 39 4.81 -10.05 -5.42
C ASN A 39 4.90 -8.56 -5.03
N HIS A 40 4.00 -7.69 -5.49
CA HIS A 40 3.96 -6.26 -5.15
C HIS A 40 2.59 -5.66 -5.49
N TYR A 41 2.40 -4.37 -5.25
CA TYR A 41 1.17 -3.64 -5.59
C TYR A 41 1.51 -2.22 -6.03
N HIS A 42 0.60 -1.61 -6.78
CA HIS A 42 0.64 -0.20 -7.15
C HIS A 42 -0.65 0.49 -6.71
N ALA A 43 -0.55 1.73 -6.28
CA ALA A 43 -1.71 2.57 -5.98
C ALA A 43 -1.40 4.02 -6.38
N LEU A 44 -2.33 4.61 -7.14
CA LEU A 44 -2.39 6.03 -7.44
C LEU A 44 -3.51 6.63 -6.58
N ILE A 45 -3.11 7.46 -5.63
CA ILE A 45 -4.01 8.09 -4.68
C ILE A 45 -3.77 9.59 -4.62
N GLU A 46 -4.79 10.31 -4.20
CA GLU A 46 -4.72 11.70 -3.83
C GLU A 46 -5.05 11.85 -2.34
N THR A 47 -4.19 12.57 -1.62
CA THR A 47 -4.31 12.73 -0.17
C THR A 47 -3.60 13.99 0.30
N ARG A 48 -4.09 14.59 1.38
CA ARG A 48 -3.42 15.68 2.09
C ARG A 48 -2.39 15.17 3.12
N GLU A 49 -2.45 13.88 3.48
CA GLU A 49 -1.64 13.29 4.56
C GLU A 49 -0.69 12.19 4.06
N ILE A 50 0.06 12.44 2.99
CA ILE A 50 0.88 11.39 2.36
C ILE A 50 1.83 10.67 3.34
N LEU A 51 2.47 11.39 4.26
CA LEU A 51 3.35 10.78 5.26
C LEU A 51 2.60 9.84 6.22
N ALA A 52 1.37 10.19 6.59
CA ALA A 52 0.54 9.37 7.45
C ALA A 52 0.05 8.12 6.71
N VAL A 53 -0.30 8.24 5.42
CA VAL A 53 -0.62 7.09 4.57
C VAL A 53 0.58 6.14 4.46
N LEU A 54 1.79 6.67 4.20
CA LEU A 54 3.00 5.85 4.11
C LEU A 54 3.31 5.12 5.43
N ALA A 55 3.11 5.79 6.58
CA ALA A 55 3.30 5.18 7.89
C ALA A 55 2.28 4.05 8.15
N ASP A 56 1.01 4.26 7.79
CA ASP A 56 -0.05 3.25 7.94
C ASP A 56 0.18 2.05 7.01
N LEU A 57 0.62 2.29 5.77
CA LEU A 57 1.04 1.23 4.83
C LEU A 57 2.22 0.42 5.40
N GLY A 58 3.22 1.08 5.98
CA GLY A 58 4.35 0.40 6.63
C GLY A 58 3.91 -0.52 7.77
N ARG A 59 2.97 -0.05 8.61
CA ARG A 59 2.40 -0.87 9.70
C ARG A 59 1.54 -2.01 9.18
N MET A 60 0.75 -1.78 8.14
CA MET A 60 -0.03 -2.82 7.45
C MET A 60 0.89 -3.94 6.95
N HIS A 61 1.95 -3.60 6.21
CA HIS A 61 2.93 -4.57 5.72
C HIS A 61 3.60 -5.35 6.85
N GLY A 62 4.02 -4.66 7.93
CA GLY A 62 4.65 -5.29 9.08
C GLY A 62 3.72 -6.31 9.76
N ARG A 63 2.44 -5.96 9.93
CA ARG A 63 1.43 -6.84 10.53
C ARG A 63 1.17 -8.08 9.67
N LEU A 64 0.89 -7.90 8.37
CA LEU A 64 0.66 -9.03 7.45
C LEU A 64 1.89 -9.93 7.35
N SER A 65 3.10 -9.36 7.34
CA SER A 65 4.35 -10.13 7.39
C SER A 65 4.41 -11.02 8.63
N PHE A 66 4.08 -10.47 9.79
CA PHE A 66 4.15 -11.18 11.06
C PHE A 66 3.13 -12.33 11.12
N GLU A 67 1.89 -12.07 10.70
CA GLU A 67 0.80 -13.05 10.62
C GLU A 67 1.19 -14.21 9.69
N TRP A 68 1.56 -13.92 8.44
CA TRP A 68 1.91 -14.91 7.42
C TRP A 68 3.17 -15.71 7.73
N ASN A 69 4.20 -15.06 8.27
CA ASN A 69 5.38 -15.79 8.74
C ASN A 69 5.04 -16.69 9.94
N GLY A 70 4.04 -16.31 10.75
CA GLY A 70 3.52 -17.14 11.83
C GLY A 70 2.86 -18.42 11.33
N GLU A 71 1.98 -18.30 10.33
CA GLU A 71 1.32 -19.43 9.66
C GLU A 71 2.33 -20.38 9.02
N GLU A 72 3.38 -19.83 8.41
CA GLU A 72 4.45 -20.61 7.75
C GLU A 72 5.53 -21.13 8.71
N LEU A 73 5.38 -20.93 10.04
CA LEU A 73 6.41 -21.25 11.05
C LEU A 73 7.80 -20.63 10.75
N THR A 74 7.83 -19.51 10.01
CA THR A 74 9.05 -18.78 9.61
C THR A 74 9.13 -17.41 10.26
N ARG A 75 8.71 -17.30 11.53
CA ARG A 75 8.79 -16.06 12.31
C ARG A 75 10.23 -15.54 12.34
N GLY A 76 10.39 -14.22 12.15
CA GLY A 76 11.70 -13.57 12.00
C GLY A 76 12.17 -13.40 10.55
N ARG A 77 11.45 -13.94 9.55
CA ARG A 77 11.75 -13.72 8.12
C ARG A 77 11.39 -12.29 7.69
N THR A 78 12.35 -11.56 7.15
CA THR A 78 12.20 -10.16 6.67
C THR A 78 11.59 -10.03 5.26
N GLY A 79 11.02 -11.12 4.72
CA GLY A 79 10.68 -11.29 3.30
C GLY A 79 9.60 -10.36 2.75
N LEU A 80 8.73 -9.82 3.60
CA LEU A 80 7.74 -8.81 3.21
C LEU A 80 8.11 -7.39 3.72
N VAL A 81 9.10 -7.24 4.62
CA VAL A 81 9.52 -5.93 5.17
C VAL A 81 11.01 -5.88 5.55
N ARG A 82 11.82 -5.29 4.65
CA ARG A 82 12.83 -4.26 5.01
C ARG A 82 13.44 -3.52 3.82
N ARG A 83 13.08 -3.85 2.58
CA ARG A 83 13.15 -2.87 1.49
C ARG A 83 11.77 -2.27 1.37
N GLY A 84 11.65 -0.98 1.65
CA GLY A 84 10.68 -0.19 0.90
C GLY A 84 11.01 -0.43 -0.57
N GLY A 85 10.34 -1.41 -1.19
CA GLY A 85 10.24 -1.48 -2.64
C GLY A 85 9.74 -0.10 -3.00
N ALA A 86 10.58 0.65 -3.73
CA ALA A 86 10.45 2.08 -3.92
C ALA A 86 8.97 2.46 -3.96
N LEU A 87 8.50 3.09 -2.88
CA LEU A 87 7.29 3.89 -2.96
C LEU A 87 7.70 5.04 -3.87
N HIS A 88 7.67 4.79 -5.18
CA HIS A 88 7.78 5.83 -6.17
C HIS A 88 6.43 6.53 -6.11
N ALA A 89 6.25 7.32 -5.06
CA ALA A 89 5.28 8.39 -5.04
C ALA A 89 5.82 9.40 -6.04
N GLU A 90 5.46 9.25 -7.32
CA GLU A 90 5.61 10.33 -8.27
C GLU A 90 4.72 11.46 -7.77
N ARG A 91 5.34 12.42 -7.09
CA ARG A 91 4.67 13.56 -6.46
C ARG A 91 4.26 14.53 -7.56
N ARG A 92 3.16 14.26 -8.27
CA ARG A 92 2.46 15.30 -9.02
C ARG A 92 1.51 16.00 -8.06
N ALA A 93 2.02 17.04 -7.40
CA ALA A 93 1.15 18.05 -6.83
C ALA A 93 0.52 18.79 -8.00
N PHE A 94 -0.69 18.41 -8.39
CA PHE A 94 -1.59 19.40 -8.97
C PHE A 94 -1.98 20.30 -7.80
N LEU A 95 -1.22 21.38 -7.60
CA LEU A 95 -1.80 22.56 -6.99
C LEU A 95 -2.90 22.95 -7.97
N GLY A 96 -4.15 22.68 -7.59
CA GLY A 96 -5.28 23.28 -8.27
C GLY A 96 -5.11 24.78 -8.10
N ASP A 97 -4.63 25.45 -9.15
CA ASP A 97 -4.90 26.86 -9.36
C ASP A 97 -6.41 26.98 -9.62
N ASP A 98 -7.18 26.88 -8.55
CA ASP A 98 -8.55 27.39 -8.46
C ASP A 98 -8.44 28.89 -8.14
N GLU A 99 -7.71 29.61 -9.00
CA GLU A 99 -7.77 31.05 -9.04
C GLU A 99 -8.94 31.40 -9.96
N LEU A 100 -10.05 31.74 -9.31
CA LEU A 100 -11.21 32.38 -9.91
C LEU A 100 -10.77 33.37 -11.00
N ARG A 101 -11.08 33.05 -12.26
CA ARG A 101 -11.15 34.06 -13.31
C ARG A 101 -12.58 34.61 -13.35
N PRO A 102 -12.83 35.86 -12.92
CA PRO A 102 -14.08 36.51 -13.27
C PRO A 102 -14.05 36.84 -14.76
N GLN A 103 -15.14 36.49 -15.46
CA GLN A 103 -15.49 37.04 -16.77
C GLN A 103 -16.85 37.71 -16.57
#